data_AF-A0A1G0SYN1-F1
#
_entry.id   AF-A0A1G0SYN1-F1
#
_cell.length_a   1.000
_cell.length_b   1.000
_cell.length_c   1.000
_cell.angle_alpha   90.00
_cell.angle_beta   90.00
_cell.angle_gamma   90.00
#
_symmetry.space_group_name_H-M   'P 1'
#
loop_
_entity.id
_entity.type
_entity.pdbx_description
1 polymer ?
#
loop_
_entity_poly.entity_id
_entity_poly.type
_entity_poly.pdbx_seq_one_letter_code
_entity_poly.pdbx_strand_id
1 'polypeptide(L)' 'MSYRDQVKYLEFLRKCEHKFDRKEAEDFKMFLKMQKDEEEFDSVTMKKLKSLYDKFNVPVDRSKYDAFFKKKETEQN' A
#
# COMPACT_ATOMS: atom_id res chain seq x y z
N MET A 1 16.10 5.56 1.10
CA MET A 1 15.19 4.81 0.20
C MET A 1 15.76 4.92 -1.19
N SER A 2 15.73 3.83 -1.95
CA SER A 2 16.29 3.73 -3.31
C SER A 2 15.19 3.92 -4.36
N TYR A 3 15.55 4.18 -5.62
CA TYR A 3 14.65 4.13 -6.78
C TYR A 3 13.82 2.82 -6.83
N ARG A 4 14.38 1.70 -6.36
CA ARG A 4 13.62 0.44 -6.22
C ARG A 4 12.42 0.55 -5.27
N ASP A 5 12.56 1.30 -4.18
CA ASP A 5 11.47 1.53 -3.22
C ASP A 5 10.39 2.42 -3.86
N GLN A 6 10.80 3.44 -4.64
CA GLN A 6 9.87 4.30 -5.38
C GLN A 6 8.97 3.50 -6.31
N VAL A 7 9.57 2.67 -7.18
CA VAL A 7 8.83 1.80 -8.11
C VAL A 7 7.90 0.86 -7.34
N LYS A 8 8.41 0.20 -6.29
CA LYS A 8 7.61 -0.71 -5.46
C LYS A 8 6.39 -0.02 -4.85
N TYR A 9 6.55 1.18 -4.28
CA TYR A 9 5.44 1.91 -3.67
C TYR A 9 4.43 2.35 -4.72
N LEU A 10 4.88 2.86 -5.87
CA LEU A 10 4.00 3.27 -6.98
C LEU A 10 3.17 2.10 -7.52
N GLU A 11 3.77 0.93 -7.72
CA GLU A 11 3.06 -0.26 -8.20
C GLU A 11 1.99 -0.74 -7.22
N PHE A 12 2.29 -0.74 -5.91
CA PHE A 12 1.32 -1.09 -4.89
C PHE A 12 0.16 -0.09 -4.85
N LEU A 13 0.49 1.19 -4.83
CA LEU A 13 -0.49 2.28 -4.77
C LEU A 13 -1.40 2.29 -6.00
N ARG A 14 -0.88 1.95 -7.18
CA ARG A 14 -1.68 1.79 -8.40
C ARG A 14 -2.78 0.73 -8.24
N LYS A 15 -2.54 -0.34 -7.48
CA LYS A 15 -3.56 -1.37 -7.17
C LYS A 15 -4.60 -0.86 -6.17
N CYS A 16 -4.23 0.10 -5.32
CA CYS A 16 -5.09 0.70 -4.31
C CYS A 16 -5.76 2.00 -4.76
N GLU A 17 -5.52 2.47 -5.99
CA GLU A 17 -5.98 3.78 -6.49
C GLU A 17 -7.50 3.97 -6.37
N HIS A 18 -8.28 2.90 -6.54
CA HIS A 18 -9.73 2.91 -6.38
C HIS A 18 -10.21 3.20 -4.93
N LYS A 19 -9.32 3.12 -3.93
CA LYS A 19 -9.60 3.37 -2.52
C LYS A 19 -9.16 4.76 -2.06
N PHE A 20 -8.54 5.54 -2.94
CA PHE A 20 -8.00 6.85 -2.59
C PHE A 20 -9.11 7.87 -2.40
N ASP A 21 -8.91 8.76 -1.43
CA ASP A 21 -9.67 9.99 -1.40
C ASP A 21 -9.24 10.94 -2.53
N ARG A 22 -9.99 12.03 -2.73
CA ARG A 22 -9.70 12.98 -3.82
C ARG A 22 -8.29 13.57 -3.73
N LYS A 23 -7.82 13.88 -2.53
CA LYS A 23 -6.51 14.50 -2.30
C LYS A 23 -5.40 13.49 -2.56
N GLU A 24 -5.58 12.25 -2.10
CA GLU A 24 -4.66 11.15 -2.33
C GLU A 24 -4.54 10.78 -3.80
N ALA A 25 -5.66 10.81 -4.54
CA ALA A 25 -5.66 10.60 -5.97
C ALA A 25 -4.91 11.72 -6.73
N GLU A 26 -5.05 12.97 -6.29
CA GLU A 26 -4.30 14.12 -6.83
C GLU A 26 -2.79 14.00 -6.53
N ASP A 27 -2.42 13.67 -5.28
CA ASP A 27 -1.03 13.42 -4.88
C ASP A 27 -0.42 12.25 -5.65
N PHE A 28 -1.17 11.16 -5.83
CA PHE A 28 -0.70 9.99 -6.58
C PHE A 28 -0.48 10.28 -8.07
N LYS A 29 -1.38 11.06 -8.69
CA LYS A 29 -1.18 11.53 -10.08
C LYS A 29 0.09 12.35 -10.24
N MET A 30 0.43 13.17 -9.25
CA MET A 30 1.67 13.94 -9.26
C MET A 30 2.90 13.02 -9.25
N PHE A 31 2.90 11.99 -8.40
CA PHE A 31 3.99 11.00 -8.40
C PHE A 31 4.09 10.22 -9.73
N LEU A 32 2.96 9.84 -10.34
CA LEU A 32 2.97 9.16 -11.64
C LEU A 32 3.54 10.03 -12.76
N LYS A 33 3.28 11.34 -12.71
CA LYS A 33 3.85 12.29 -13.69
C LYS A 33 5.37 12.38 -13.53
N MET A 34 5.86 12.58 -12.31
CA MET A 34 7.30 12.63 -12.02
C MET A 34 8.02 11.34 -12.44
N GLN A 35 7.41 10.17 -12.20
CA GLN A 35 7.95 8.88 -12.65
C GLN A 35 8.03 8.79 -14.19
N LYS A 36 7.04 9.33 -14.90
CA LYS A 36 7.00 9.35 -16.37
C LYS A 36 8.08 10.27 -16.95
N ASP A 37 8.34 11.38 -16.30
CA ASP A 37 9.36 12.36 -16.69
C ASP A 37 10.78 11.91 -16.26
N GLU A 38 10.93 10.68 -15.75
CA GLU A 38 12.18 10.09 -15.23
C GLU A 38 12.83 10.93 -14.12
N GLU A 39 12.03 11.76 -13.44
CA GLU A 39 12.50 12.60 -12.34
C GLU A 39 12.78 11.78 -11.08
N GLU A 40 13.93 12.01 -10.47
CA GLU A 40 14.30 11.41 -9.21
C GLU A 40 13.55 12.10 -8.07
N PHE A 41 12.87 11.32 -7.22
CA PHE A 41 12.09 11.90 -6.14
C PHE A 41 13.02 12.41 -5.04
N ASP A 42 12.79 13.65 -4.61
CA ASP A 42 13.50 14.16 -3.44
C ASP A 42 13.06 13.45 -2.15
N SER A 43 13.80 13.71 -1.06
CA SER A 43 13.53 13.10 0.24
C SER A 43 12.13 13.39 0.79
N VAL A 44 11.53 14.54 0.42
CA VAL A 44 10.20 14.96 0.88
C VAL A 44 9.11 14.20 0.12
N THR A 45 9.27 14.09 -1.20
CA THR A 45 8.38 13.36 -2.12
C THR A 45 8.40 11.87 -1.78
N MET A 46 9.59 11.30 -1.54
CA MET A 46 9.72 9.92 -1.09
C MET A 46 9.06 9.67 0.26
N LYS A 47 9.13 10.61 1.22
CA LYS A 47 8.40 10.50 2.48
C LYS A 47 6.89 10.50 2.27
N LYS A 48 6.35 11.37 1.42
CA LYS A 48 4.92 11.40 1.11
C LYS A 48 4.44 10.11 0.43
N LEU A 49 5.19 9.63 -0.55
CA LEU A 49 4.92 8.36 -1.24
C LEU A 49 4.87 7.19 -0.24
N LYS A 50 5.84 7.12 0.67
CA LYS A 50 5.87 6.09 1.71
C LYS A 50 4.70 6.22 2.68
N SER A 51 4.36 7.43 3.13
CA SER A 51 3.21 7.62 4.04
C SER A 51 1.91 7.15 3.39
N LEU A 52 1.73 7.42 2.08
CA LEU A 52 0.58 6.93 1.34
C LEU A 52 0.61 5.40 1.22
N TYR A 53 1.78 4.81 0.91
CA TYR A 53 1.96 3.36 0.89
C TYR A 53 1.61 2.71 2.24
N ASP A 54 2.16 3.21 3.35
CA ASP A 54 1.93 2.66 4.69
C ASP A 54 0.45 2.72 5.10
N LYS A 55 -0.29 3.75 4.65
CA LYS A 55 -1.74 3.88 4.89
C LYS A 55 -2.53 2.72 4.28
N PHE A 56 -2.15 2.25 3.09
CA PHE A 56 -2.86 1.18 2.38
C PHE A 56 -2.23 -0.20 2.57
N ASN A 57 -0.94 -0.26 2.90
CA ASN A 57 -0.21 -1.47 3.22
C ASN A 57 -0.35 -1.82 4.71
N VAL A 58 -1.60 -1.92 5.17
CA VAL A 58 -1.88 -2.38 6.53
C VAL A 58 -1.75 -3.90 6.56
N PRO A 59 -0.92 -4.49 7.44
CA PRO A 59 -0.88 -5.92 7.62
C PRO A 59 -2.27 -6.42 8.00
N VAL A 60 -2.82 -7.34 7.21
CA VAL A 60 -4.06 -8.01 7.59
C VAL A 60 -3.75 -8.80 8.86
N ASP A 61 -4.42 -8.46 9.95
CA ASP A 61 -4.36 -9.22 11.19
C ASP A 61 -4.97 -10.61 10.96
N ARG A 62 -4.11 -11.60 10.71
CA ARG A 62 -4.52 -12.97 10.38
C ARG A 62 -5.07 -13.73 11.57
N SER A 63 -4.80 -13.26 12.80
CA SER A 63 -5.30 -13.90 14.03
C SER A 63 -6.82 -13.95 14.09
N LYS A 64 -7.51 -12.99 13.45
CA LYS A 64 -8.97 -12.96 13.33
C LYS A 64 -9.54 -14.06 12.44
N TYR A 65 -8.73 -14.65 11.58
CA TYR A 65 -9.17 -15.72 10.67
C TYR A 65 -8.92 -17.12 11.23
N ASP A 66 -8.08 -17.28 12.27
CA ASP A 66 -7.81 -18.58 12.90
C ASP A 66 -9.09 -19.25 13.43
N ALA A 67 -10.06 -18.44 13.89
CA ALA A 67 -11.36 -18.92 14.35
C ALA A 67 -12.23 -19.53 13.23
N PHE A 68 -12.00 -19.16 11.97
CA PHE A 68 -12.73 -19.72 10.82
C PHE A 68 -12.14 -21.05 10.32
N PHE A 69 -10.88 -21.35 10.66
CA PHE A 69 -10.18 -22.56 10.21
C PHE A 69 -9.96 -23.61 11.29
N LYS A 70 -10.16 -23.27 12.58
CA LYS A 70 -10.23 -24.28 13.64
C LYS A 70 -11.49 -25.12 13.44
N LYS A 71 -11.31 -26.33 12.90
CA LYS A 71 -12.33 -27.40 12.96
C LYS A 71 -12.79 -27.48 14.41
N LYS A 72 -14.11 -27.31 14.64
CA LYS A 72 -14.72 -27.74 15.89
C LYS A 72 -14.40 -29.22 16.00
N GLU A 73 -13.45 -29.58 16.86
CA GLU A 73 -13.29 -30.96 17.29
C GLU A 73 -14.68 -31.38 17.76
N THR A 74 -15.24 -32.27 16.96
CA THR A 74 -16.59 -32.75 17.13
C THR A 74 -16.57 -33.49 18.46
N GLU A 75 -17.45 -33.06 19.37
CA GLU A 75 -17.77 -33.77 20.61
C GLU A 75 -17.81 -35.28 20.33
N GLN A 76 -16.86 -36.01 20.93
CA GLN A 76 -16.94 -37.46 21.04
C GLN A 76 -16.73 -37.82 22.51
N ASN A 77 -17.88 -38.04 23.15
CA ASN A 77 -18.21 -38.88 24.31
C ASN A 77 -17.28 -38.89 25.53
#